data_AF-A0A4U8SW27-F1
#
_entry.id   AF-A0A4U8SW27-F1
#
_cell.length_a   1.000
_cell.length_b   1.000
_cell.length_c   1.000
_cell.angle_alpha   90.00
_cell.angle_beta   90.00
_cell.angle_gamma   90.00
#
_symmetry.space_group_name_H-M   'P 1'
#
loop_
_entity.id
_entity.type
_entity.pdbx_description
1 polymer ?
#
loop_
_entity_poly.entity_id
_entity_poly.type
_entity_poly.pdbx_seq_one_letter_code
_entity_poly.pdbx_strand_id
1 'polypeptide(L)'
;MKKIWINLIALLCVSNVVFSADNIEIYEPNSKNFRDGFEAGIKAIGFQAKTDGFQQKLIIINKPFLLVYDIGNTPLHEGLFIQTITAREGFETHFTKDFVSLGEFDREIDAKDAKDLLIRKYRFKANNIRILKNQSNIVTYPFLFENFYKKLLNEAESLGYIIKNEVIYGSKTSRNTNVQKTANKPKLKGKMIVFNNPRAMGYVLSGDEKSSTSFIERRLQKAKNYEFEKEIQTKEGERFVKVKGENLYFSVSDVSIQ
;
A
#
# COMPACT_ATOMS: atom_id res chain seq x y z
N MET A 1 -35.45 44.14 -63.04
CA MET A 1 -34.67 44.75 -61.94
C MET A 1 -35.37 44.59 -60.57
N LYS A 2 -35.58 43.37 -60.08
CA LYS A 2 -36.16 43.12 -58.73
C LYS A 2 -35.57 41.91 -57.98
N LYS A 3 -34.59 41.19 -58.55
CA LYS A 3 -33.97 40.00 -57.93
C LYS A 3 -32.57 40.22 -57.33
N ILE A 4 -31.96 41.38 -57.53
CA ILE A 4 -30.58 41.65 -57.05
C ILE A 4 -30.58 42.28 -55.65
N TRP A 5 -31.66 42.94 -55.25
CA TRP A 5 -31.74 43.63 -53.94
C TRP A 5 -32.02 42.69 -52.76
N ILE A 6 -32.65 41.53 -52.99
CA ILE A 6 -32.96 40.57 -51.93
C ILE A 6 -31.69 39.82 -51.47
N ASN A 7 -30.73 39.60 -52.37
CA ASN A 7 -29.47 38.94 -52.03
C ASN A 7 -28.50 39.87 -51.27
N LEU A 8 -28.58 41.20 -51.43
CA LEU A 8 -27.70 42.11 -50.69
C LEU A 8 -28.15 42.32 -49.24
N ILE A 9 -29.46 42.31 -48.96
CA ILE A 9 -29.99 42.40 -47.59
C ILE A 9 -29.78 41.08 -46.85
N ALA A 10 -29.89 39.93 -47.53
CA ALA A 10 -29.54 38.64 -46.95
C ALA A 10 -28.04 38.51 -46.64
N LEU A 11 -27.15 39.13 -47.44
CA LEU A 11 -25.71 39.16 -47.13
C LEU A 11 -25.37 40.12 -45.97
N LEU A 12 -26.10 41.23 -45.82
CA LEU A 12 -25.93 42.19 -44.72
C LEU A 12 -26.52 41.72 -43.38
N CYS A 13 -27.48 40.78 -43.41
CA CYS A 13 -27.97 40.11 -42.20
C CYS A 13 -27.09 38.91 -41.78
N VAL A 14 -26.22 38.40 -42.67
CA VAL A 14 -25.29 37.30 -42.35
C VAL A 14 -23.91 37.82 -41.89
N SER A 15 -23.56 39.08 -42.18
CA SER A 15 -22.29 39.67 -41.74
C SER A 15 -22.29 40.25 -40.32
N ASN A 16 -23.41 40.19 -39.59
CA ASN A 16 -23.49 40.64 -38.18
C ASN A 16 -23.57 39.48 -37.17
N VAL A 17 -23.29 38.23 -37.59
CA VAL A 17 -23.20 37.08 -36.68
C VAL A 17 -21.75 36.66 -36.42
N VAL A 18 -20.78 37.41 -36.94
CA VAL A 18 -19.36 37.20 -36.63
C VAL A 18 -18.89 38.44 -35.88
N PHE A 19 -18.40 38.23 -34.67
CA PHE A 19 -18.11 39.24 -33.64
C PHE A 19 -19.32 39.72 -32.81
N SER A 20 -20.23 38.81 -32.43
CA SER A 20 -20.28 38.63 -30.98
C SER A 20 -18.90 38.09 -30.65
N ALA A 21 -18.01 38.95 -30.13
CA ALA A 21 -17.09 38.46 -29.15
C ALA A 21 -18.00 37.69 -28.22
N ASP A 22 -17.95 36.35 -28.31
CA ASP A 22 -18.24 35.58 -27.13
C ASP A 22 -17.51 36.37 -26.07
N ASN A 23 -18.25 36.86 -25.09
CA ASN A 23 -17.64 37.07 -23.81
C ASN A 23 -17.11 35.66 -23.49
N ILE A 24 -15.91 35.34 -23.98
CA ILE A 24 -14.88 34.78 -23.17
C ILE A 24 -14.89 35.79 -22.02
N GLU A 25 -15.79 35.55 -21.06
CA GLU A 25 -15.39 35.56 -19.68
C GLU A 25 -14.08 34.79 -19.73
N ILE A 26 -13.01 35.56 -19.93
CA ILE A 26 -11.70 35.20 -19.47
C ILE A 26 -12.05 34.95 -18.03
N TYR A 27 -12.23 33.67 -17.70
CA TYR A 27 -12.61 33.21 -16.39
C TYR A 27 -11.53 33.83 -15.52
N GLU A 28 -11.82 34.97 -14.91
CA GLU A 28 -10.85 35.67 -14.09
C GLU A 28 -10.67 34.68 -12.95
N PRO A 29 -9.52 33.98 -12.85
CA PRO A 29 -9.33 32.99 -11.83
C PRO A 29 -8.97 33.75 -10.55
N ASN A 30 -9.90 34.59 -10.10
CA ASN A 30 -9.88 35.25 -8.80
C ASN A 30 -10.62 34.41 -7.75
N SER A 31 -10.84 33.12 -8.03
CA SER A 31 -11.37 32.18 -7.06
C SER A 31 -10.20 31.53 -6.33
N LYS A 32 -10.07 31.81 -5.03
CA LYS A 32 -9.17 31.09 -4.11
C LYS A 32 -9.15 29.58 -4.37
N ASN A 33 -10.31 29.00 -4.72
CA ASN A 33 -10.46 27.59 -5.05
C ASN A 33 -9.64 27.13 -6.25
N PHE A 34 -9.55 27.94 -7.33
CA PHE A 34 -8.69 27.60 -8.47
C PHE A 34 -7.23 27.60 -8.06
N ARG A 35 -6.78 28.64 -7.34
CA ARG A 35 -5.39 28.73 -6.87
C ARG A 35 -5.06 27.55 -5.95
N ASP A 36 -5.92 27.27 -4.98
CA ASP A 36 -5.75 26.17 -4.03
C ASP A 36 -5.73 24.81 -4.75
N GLY A 37 -6.59 24.62 -5.76
CA GLY A 37 -6.62 23.42 -6.59
C GLY A 37 -5.36 23.26 -7.46
N PHE A 38 -4.89 24.35 -8.08
CA PHE A 38 -3.66 24.37 -8.86
C PHE A 38 -2.44 24.07 -7.98
N GLU A 39 -2.31 24.74 -6.84
CA GLU A 39 -1.25 24.47 -5.87
C GLU A 39 -1.30 23.03 -5.35
N ALA A 40 -2.49 22.49 -5.08
CA ALA A 40 -2.66 21.09 -4.70
C ALA A 40 -2.19 20.14 -5.81
N GLY A 41 -2.49 20.46 -7.07
CA GLY A 41 -1.99 19.72 -8.24
C GLY A 41 -0.46 19.70 -8.30
N ILE A 42 0.18 20.87 -8.22
CA ILE A 42 1.65 20.97 -8.20
C ILE A 42 2.26 20.20 -7.02
N LYS A 43 1.64 20.30 -5.83
CA LYS A 43 2.07 19.54 -4.65
C LYS A 43 1.92 18.02 -4.85
N ALA A 44 0.85 17.56 -5.49
CA ALA A 44 0.63 16.14 -5.78
C ALA A 44 1.65 15.60 -6.79
N ILE A 45 1.98 16.39 -7.82
CA ILE A 45 3.04 16.07 -8.78
C ILE A 45 4.41 16.00 -8.08
N GLY A 46 4.72 17.01 -7.25
CA GLY A 46 5.95 17.02 -6.47
C GLY A 46 6.01 15.87 -5.45
N PHE A 47 4.87 15.46 -4.90
CA PHE A 47 4.77 14.28 -4.04
C PHE A 47 5.09 13.01 -4.82
N GLN A 48 4.48 12.79 -5.98
CA GLN A 48 4.78 11.65 -6.85
C GLN A 48 6.26 11.61 -7.21
N ALA A 49 6.86 12.75 -7.59
CA ALA A 49 8.29 12.82 -7.91
C ALA A 49 9.18 12.39 -6.73
N LYS A 50 8.83 12.78 -5.50
CA LYS A 50 9.56 12.38 -4.29
C LYS A 50 9.38 10.91 -3.95
N THR A 51 8.16 10.41 -4.09
CA THR A 51 7.78 9.05 -3.67
C THR A 51 8.16 8.01 -4.71
N ASP A 52 7.87 8.26 -5.98
CA ASP A 52 8.01 7.34 -7.10
C ASP A 52 9.22 7.64 -8.00
N GLY A 53 9.81 8.83 -7.89
CA GLY A 53 10.92 9.28 -8.73
C GLY A 53 10.47 9.85 -10.07
N PHE A 54 11.44 10.07 -10.96
CA PHE A 54 11.22 10.61 -12.31
C PHE A 54 11.14 9.53 -13.40
N GLN A 55 11.49 8.30 -13.04
CA GLN A 55 11.45 7.12 -13.90
C GLN A 55 10.68 5.99 -13.26
N GLN A 56 10.18 5.08 -14.09
CA GLN A 56 9.60 3.84 -13.61
C GLN A 56 10.63 3.08 -12.77
N LYS A 57 10.22 2.64 -11.60
CA LYS A 57 11.03 1.80 -10.71
C LYS A 57 10.23 0.61 -10.23
N LEU A 58 10.95 -0.47 -9.95
CA LEU A 58 10.39 -1.65 -9.31
C LEU A 58 10.33 -1.42 -7.80
N ILE A 59 9.14 -1.58 -7.21
CA ILE A 59 8.95 -1.60 -5.76
C ILE A 59 8.70 -3.05 -5.34
N ILE A 60 9.45 -3.50 -4.34
CA ILE A 60 9.29 -4.84 -3.75
C ILE A 60 8.19 -4.78 -2.71
N ILE A 61 7.20 -5.65 -2.83
CA ILE A 61 6.13 -5.81 -1.85
C ILE A 61 6.57 -6.91 -0.87
N ASN A 62 6.67 -6.56 0.41
CA ASN A 62 7.21 -7.46 1.43
C ASN A 62 6.10 -8.21 2.19
N LYS A 63 4.85 -7.75 2.11
CA LYS A 63 3.72 -8.38 2.82
C LYS A 63 2.71 -9.03 1.86
N PRO A 64 1.99 -10.06 2.31
CA PRO A 64 1.13 -10.88 1.44
C PRO A 64 -0.12 -10.16 0.92
N PHE A 65 -0.55 -9.05 1.51
CA PHE A 65 -1.75 -8.33 1.09
C PHE A 65 -1.42 -6.90 0.69
N LEU A 66 -1.65 -6.56 -0.57
CA LEU A 66 -1.48 -5.20 -1.09
C LEU A 66 -2.86 -4.59 -1.32
N LEU A 67 -3.15 -3.48 -0.64
CA LEU A 67 -4.35 -2.71 -0.90
C LEU A 67 -4.10 -1.79 -2.10
N VAL A 68 -5.02 -1.76 -3.06
CA VAL A 68 -4.88 -0.94 -4.27
C VAL A 68 -6.18 -0.23 -4.60
N TYR A 69 -6.07 0.96 -5.18
CA TYR A 69 -7.16 1.69 -5.80
C TYR A 69 -7.01 1.65 -7.32
N ASP A 70 -8.01 1.13 -8.03
CA ASP A 70 -8.05 1.05 -9.49
C ASP A 70 -8.16 2.44 -10.13
N ILE A 71 -7.22 2.76 -11.01
CA ILE A 71 -7.20 4.02 -11.75
C ILE A 71 -7.23 3.85 -13.27
N GLY A 72 -7.48 2.64 -13.78
CA GLY A 72 -7.42 2.38 -15.23
C GLY A 72 -8.35 3.27 -16.06
N ASN A 73 -9.46 3.73 -15.47
CA ASN A 73 -10.42 4.66 -16.09
C ASN A 73 -10.53 5.99 -15.33
N THR A 74 -9.58 6.29 -14.45
CA THR A 74 -9.61 7.48 -13.58
C THR A 74 -8.72 8.58 -14.17
N PRO A 75 -9.16 9.85 -14.22
CA PRO A 75 -8.30 10.95 -14.64
C PRO A 75 -7.02 11.05 -13.79
N LEU A 76 -5.89 11.41 -14.42
CA LEU A 76 -4.58 11.49 -13.75
C LEU A 76 -4.61 12.32 -12.47
N HIS A 77 -5.25 13.49 -12.50
CA HIS A 77 -5.33 14.38 -11.36
C HIS A 77 -6.06 13.75 -10.16
N GLU A 78 -7.10 12.95 -10.41
CA GLU A 78 -7.80 12.20 -9.36
C GLU A 78 -6.90 11.10 -8.79
N GLY A 79 -6.17 10.36 -9.64
CA GLY A 79 -5.20 9.37 -9.17
C GLY A 79 -4.12 9.99 -8.28
N LEU A 80 -3.56 11.12 -8.69
CA LEU A 80 -2.53 11.85 -7.93
C LEU A 80 -3.08 12.37 -6.61
N PHE A 81 -4.33 12.84 -6.61
CA PHE A 81 -5.04 13.24 -5.42
C PHE A 81 -5.20 12.06 -4.45
N ILE A 82 -5.66 10.90 -4.95
CA ILE A 82 -5.83 9.67 -4.15
C ILE A 82 -4.51 9.28 -3.49
N GLN A 83 -3.42 9.19 -4.27
CA GLN A 83 -2.09 8.88 -3.76
C GLN A 83 -1.71 9.81 -2.60
N THR A 84 -1.88 11.12 -2.81
CA THR A 84 -1.50 12.15 -1.83
C THR A 84 -2.34 12.08 -0.56
N ILE A 85 -3.67 11.95 -0.67
CA ILE A 85 -4.52 11.92 0.54
C ILE A 85 -4.34 10.64 1.34
N THR A 86 -4.12 9.50 0.67
CA THR A 86 -3.87 8.24 1.40
C THR A 86 -2.49 8.24 2.05
N ALA A 87 -1.50 8.87 1.44
CA ALA A 87 -0.20 9.05 2.08
C ALA A 87 -0.28 9.91 3.35
N ARG A 88 -1.16 10.92 3.39
CA ARG A 88 -1.40 11.73 4.60
C ARG A 88 -2.02 10.93 5.75
N GLU A 89 -2.69 9.83 5.46
CA GLU A 89 -3.21 8.88 6.45
C GLU A 89 -2.14 7.90 6.96
N GLY A 90 -0.91 8.01 6.46
CA GLY A 90 0.21 7.15 6.86
C GLY A 90 0.36 5.90 6.01
N PHE A 91 -0.37 5.77 4.89
CA PHE A 91 -0.16 4.66 3.97
C PHE A 91 1.05 4.89 3.07
N GLU A 92 1.84 3.85 2.84
CA GLU A 92 2.85 3.84 1.80
C GLU A 92 2.17 3.68 0.44
N THR A 93 2.40 4.63 -0.47
CA THR A 93 1.65 4.74 -1.72
C THR A 93 2.56 4.87 -2.92
N HIS A 94 2.20 4.19 -3.99
CA HIS A 94 2.91 4.20 -5.26
C HIS A 94 1.91 4.30 -6.39
N PHE A 95 2.20 5.20 -7.33
CA PHE A 95 1.39 5.36 -8.52
C PHE A 95 1.86 4.36 -9.59
N THR A 96 0.97 3.53 -10.11
CA THR A 96 1.26 2.61 -11.23
C THR A 96 0.41 2.98 -12.45
N LYS A 97 0.50 2.21 -13.54
CA LYS A 97 -0.32 2.46 -14.73
C LYS A 97 -1.81 2.19 -14.48
N ASP A 98 -2.12 1.15 -13.71
CA ASP A 98 -3.50 0.63 -13.57
C ASP A 98 -4.10 0.89 -12.19
N PHE A 99 -3.27 1.12 -11.17
CA PHE A 99 -3.72 1.34 -9.80
C PHE A 99 -2.77 2.25 -8.99
N VAL A 100 -3.26 2.77 -7.88
CA VAL A 100 -2.44 3.38 -6.82
C VAL A 100 -2.37 2.38 -5.66
N SER A 101 -1.17 2.05 -5.17
CA SER A 101 -1.03 1.24 -3.96
C SER A 101 -1.39 2.06 -2.72
N LEU A 102 -2.07 1.44 -1.77
CA LEU A 102 -2.61 2.05 -0.56
C LEU A 102 -2.08 1.34 0.71
N GLY A 103 -0.84 0.88 0.65
CA GLY A 103 -0.18 0.15 1.72
C GLY A 103 -0.23 -1.38 1.61
N GLU A 104 0.68 -2.00 2.34
CA GLU A 104 0.85 -3.44 2.43
C GLU A 104 0.60 -3.96 3.85
N PHE A 105 0.01 -5.15 3.96
CA PHE A 105 -0.53 -5.70 5.21
C PHE A 105 -0.18 -7.18 5.39
N ASP A 106 0.10 -7.57 6.63
CA ASP A 106 0.41 -8.96 6.99
C ASP A 106 -0.85 -9.84 7.05
N ARG A 107 -2.00 -9.25 7.37
CA ARG A 107 -3.28 -9.95 7.47
C ARG A 107 -4.33 -9.31 6.59
N GLU A 108 -5.17 -10.15 5.99
CA GLU A 108 -6.27 -9.71 5.14
C GLU A 108 -7.28 -8.84 5.91
N ILE A 109 -7.45 -9.07 7.22
CA ILE A 109 -8.37 -8.27 8.04
C ILE A 109 -7.88 -6.83 8.19
N ASP A 110 -6.58 -6.60 8.36
CA ASP A 110 -6.01 -5.26 8.49
C ASP A 110 -6.17 -4.48 7.16
N ALA A 111 -6.01 -5.16 6.03
CA ALA A 111 -6.27 -4.59 4.71
C ALA A 111 -7.75 -4.26 4.49
N LYS A 112 -8.68 -5.06 5.04
CA LYS A 112 -10.12 -4.78 5.01
C LYS A 112 -10.49 -3.59 5.90
N ASP A 113 -9.94 -3.52 7.10
CA ASP A 113 -10.16 -2.39 8.01
C ASP A 113 -9.65 -1.09 7.39
N ALA A 114 -8.48 -1.12 6.74
CA ALA A 114 -7.94 0.02 6.00
C ALA A 114 -8.80 0.40 4.79
N LYS A 115 -9.30 -0.59 4.03
CA LYS A 115 -10.27 -0.36 2.95
C LYS A 115 -11.52 0.35 3.48
N ASP A 116 -12.09 -0.13 4.57
CA ASP A 116 -13.32 0.43 5.16
C ASP A 116 -13.08 1.82 5.75
N LEU A 117 -11.89 2.09 6.28
CA LEU A 117 -11.47 3.44 6.67
C LEU A 117 -11.47 4.39 5.47
N LEU A 118 -10.81 4.01 4.37
CA LEU A 118 -10.70 4.84 3.17
C LEU A 118 -12.06 5.10 2.51
N ILE A 119 -12.92 4.08 2.44
CA ILE A 119 -14.30 4.24 1.94
C ILE A 119 -15.09 5.21 2.81
N ARG A 120 -15.04 5.07 4.14
CA ARG A 120 -15.81 5.93 5.05
C ARG A 120 -15.31 7.38 5.03
N LYS A 121 -13.98 7.58 5.05
CA LYS A 121 -13.37 8.90 5.16
C LYS A 121 -13.42 9.69 3.85
N TYR A 122 -13.16 9.04 2.72
CA TYR A 122 -13.03 9.70 1.42
C TYR A 122 -14.14 9.38 0.43
N ARG A 123 -15.13 8.59 0.84
CA ARG A 123 -16.29 8.19 0.02
C ARG A 123 -15.88 7.51 -1.30
N PHE A 124 -14.76 6.79 -1.28
CA PHE A 124 -14.32 5.98 -2.40
C PHE A 124 -15.34 4.89 -2.73
N LYS A 125 -15.51 4.61 -4.03
CA LYS A 125 -16.33 3.48 -4.46
C LYS A 125 -15.66 2.18 -4.04
N ALA A 126 -16.37 1.36 -3.28
CA ALA A 126 -15.83 0.12 -2.73
C ALA A 126 -15.27 -0.85 -3.79
N ASN A 127 -15.84 -0.82 -5.01
CA ASN A 127 -15.43 -1.65 -6.13
C ASN A 127 -14.09 -1.23 -6.74
N ASN A 128 -13.70 0.03 -6.55
CA ASN A 128 -12.41 0.54 -7.03
C ASN A 128 -11.27 0.14 -6.10
N ILE A 129 -11.57 -0.29 -4.86
CA ILE A 129 -10.54 -0.72 -3.90
C ILE A 129 -10.47 -2.25 -3.87
N ARG A 130 -9.31 -2.80 -4.24
CA ARG A 130 -9.05 -4.24 -4.30
C ARG A 130 -7.91 -4.60 -3.36
N ILE A 131 -7.94 -5.84 -2.86
CA ILE A 131 -6.83 -6.42 -2.09
C ILE A 131 -6.20 -7.47 -2.99
N LEU A 132 -4.99 -7.19 -3.47
CA LEU A 132 -4.19 -8.14 -4.22
C LEU A 132 -3.45 -9.04 -3.23
N LYS A 133 -3.36 -10.34 -3.55
CA LYS A 133 -2.73 -11.35 -2.71
C LYS A 133 -1.41 -11.79 -3.32
N ASN A 134 -0.39 -11.96 -2.49
CA ASN A 134 0.94 -12.49 -2.85
C ASN A 134 1.59 -11.79 -4.05
N GLN A 135 1.39 -10.47 -4.16
CA GLN A 135 2.15 -9.67 -5.12
C GLN A 135 3.58 -9.54 -4.61
N SER A 136 4.55 -9.81 -5.49
CA SER A 136 5.98 -9.73 -5.15
C SER A 136 6.58 -8.37 -5.48
N ASN A 137 6.04 -7.69 -6.49
CA ASN A 137 6.49 -6.38 -6.92
C ASN A 137 5.39 -5.59 -7.64
N ILE A 138 5.61 -4.28 -7.73
CA ILE A 138 4.86 -3.36 -8.57
C ILE A 138 5.83 -2.46 -9.32
N VAL A 139 5.39 -1.89 -10.45
CA VAL A 139 6.18 -0.93 -11.24
C VAL A 139 5.52 0.44 -11.12
N THR A 140 6.28 1.44 -10.67
CA THR A 140 5.78 2.81 -10.58
C THR A 140 5.65 3.45 -11.96
N TYR A 141 4.77 4.44 -12.06
CA TYR A 141 4.47 5.13 -13.31
C TYR A 141 4.39 6.67 -13.10
N PRO A 142 5.55 7.37 -13.10
CA PRO A 142 5.59 8.82 -12.97
C PRO A 142 5.21 9.51 -14.30
N PHE A 143 3.90 9.53 -14.60
CA PHE A 143 3.30 9.93 -15.88
C PHE A 143 3.89 11.22 -16.48
N LEU A 144 4.04 12.28 -15.69
CA LEU A 144 4.47 13.60 -16.19
C LEU A 144 5.97 13.71 -16.43
N PHE A 145 6.77 12.87 -15.77
CA PHE A 145 8.22 12.97 -15.82
C PHE A 145 8.85 12.03 -16.83
N GLU A 146 8.15 10.96 -17.22
CA GLU A 146 8.69 9.95 -18.12
C GLU A 146 9.20 10.58 -19.44
N ASN A 147 8.39 11.42 -20.09
CA ASN A 147 8.74 12.02 -21.38
C ASN A 147 9.80 13.14 -21.25
N PHE A 148 9.71 13.96 -20.21
CA PHE A 148 10.68 15.02 -19.95
C PHE A 148 12.05 14.44 -19.63
N TYR A 149 12.09 13.44 -18.74
CA TYR A 149 13.32 12.81 -18.29
C TYR A 149 13.95 11.97 -19.41
N LYS A 150 13.15 11.28 -20.24
CA LYS A 150 13.66 10.61 -21.46
C LYS A 150 14.40 11.57 -22.39
N LYS A 151 13.85 12.78 -22.63
CA LYS A 151 14.53 13.79 -23.47
C LYS A 151 15.87 14.20 -22.87
N LEU A 152 15.90 14.48 -21.56
CA LEU A 152 17.13 14.87 -20.86
C LEU A 152 18.20 13.77 -20.91
N LEU A 153 17.78 12.51 -20.74
CA LEU A 153 18.68 11.36 -20.83
C LEU A 153 19.25 11.18 -22.24
N ASN A 154 18.41 11.28 -23.28
CA ASN A 154 18.86 11.17 -24.66
C ASN A 154 19.86 12.28 -25.02
N GLU A 155 19.64 13.49 -24.52
CA GLU A 155 20.57 14.61 -24.72
C GLU A 155 21.89 14.36 -23.99
N ALA A 156 21.84 13.93 -22.74
CA ALA A 156 23.03 13.59 -21.96
C ALA A 156 23.81 12.38 -22.54
N GLU A 157 23.13 11.39 -23.11
CA GLU A 157 23.73 10.27 -23.85
C GLU A 157 24.39 10.77 -25.15
N SER A 158 23.72 11.64 -25.90
CA SER A 158 24.27 12.23 -27.14
C SER A 158 25.50 13.11 -26.90
N LEU A 159 25.61 13.71 -25.72
CA LEU A 159 26.75 14.49 -25.26
C LEU A 159 27.86 13.63 -24.63
N GLY A 160 27.65 12.32 -24.52
CA GLY A 160 28.63 11.36 -23.98
C GLY A 160 28.72 11.33 -22.45
N TYR A 161 27.78 11.96 -21.73
CA TYR A 161 27.74 11.95 -20.26
C TYR A 161 27.11 10.69 -19.67
N ILE A 162 26.31 9.95 -20.44
CA ILE A 162 25.63 8.72 -20.00
C ILE A 162 26.07 7.56 -20.88
N ILE A 163 26.67 6.53 -20.26
CA ILE A 163 27.23 5.36 -20.97
C ILE A 163 26.24 4.19 -20.96
N LYS A 164 25.36 4.09 -19.95
CA LYS A 164 24.33 3.04 -19.84
C LYS A 164 23.28 3.38 -18.79
N ASN A 165 22.01 3.35 -19.16
CA ASN A 165 20.89 3.40 -18.21
C ASN A 165 20.42 1.96 -17.94
N GLU A 166 20.78 1.41 -16.78
CA GLU A 166 20.25 0.13 -16.33
C GLU A 166 19.30 0.31 -15.16
N VAL A 167 18.10 -0.28 -15.28
CA VAL A 167 17.27 -0.57 -14.12
C VAL A 167 18.00 -1.67 -13.35
N ILE A 168 18.78 -1.28 -12.35
CA ILE A 168 19.47 -2.25 -11.49
C ILE A 168 18.38 -2.96 -10.69
N TYR A 169 18.07 -4.18 -11.10
CA TYR A 169 17.46 -5.14 -10.20
C TYR A 169 18.49 -5.36 -9.10
N GLY A 170 18.31 -4.68 -7.97
CA GLY A 170 18.95 -5.08 -6.75
C GLY A 170 18.50 -6.52 -6.48
N SER A 171 19.29 -7.49 -6.95
CA SER A 171 19.27 -8.80 -6.32
C SER A 171 19.47 -8.45 -4.85
N LYS A 172 18.47 -8.75 -4.01
CA LYS A 172 18.79 -8.98 -2.62
C LYS A 172 19.84 -10.08 -2.70
N THR A 173 21.11 -9.70 -2.60
CA THR A 173 22.09 -10.56 -1.98
C THR A 173 21.43 -10.80 -0.65
N SER A 174 20.73 -11.94 -0.53
CA SER A 174 20.60 -12.57 0.75
C SER A 174 22.03 -12.53 1.26
N ARG A 175 22.32 -11.63 2.20
CA ARG A 175 23.28 -11.98 3.21
C ARG A 175 22.67 -13.25 3.78
N ASN A 176 23.06 -14.36 3.18
CA ASN A 176 23.47 -15.51 3.95
C ASN A 176 24.48 -14.90 4.90
N THR A 177 24.00 -14.37 6.02
CA THR A 177 24.68 -14.57 7.26
C THR A 177 24.91 -16.07 7.26
N ASN A 178 26.11 -16.45 6.80
CA ASN A 178 26.81 -17.58 7.32
C ASN A 178 26.89 -17.31 8.82
N VAL A 179 25.77 -17.53 9.50
CA VAL A 179 25.80 -18.06 10.85
C VAL A 179 26.57 -19.34 10.63
N GLN A 180 27.86 -19.28 10.97
CA GLN A 180 28.68 -20.46 11.12
C GLN A 180 27.78 -21.50 11.75
N LYS A 181 27.56 -22.61 11.03
CA LYS A 181 26.95 -23.80 11.61
C LYS A 181 27.84 -24.18 12.77
N THR A 182 27.53 -23.63 13.95
CA THR A 182 28.00 -24.17 15.20
C THR A 182 27.53 -25.62 15.17
N ALA A 183 28.52 -26.51 15.33
CA ALA A 183 28.38 -27.94 15.19
C ALA A 183 27.01 -28.40 15.68
N ASN A 184 26.29 -29.12 14.81
CA ASN A 184 25.06 -29.81 15.15
C ASN A 184 25.31 -30.65 16.41
N LYS A 185 24.98 -30.09 17.58
CA LYS A 185 24.67 -30.91 18.74
C LYS A 185 23.45 -31.74 18.32
N PRO A 186 23.45 -33.06 18.57
CA PRO A 186 22.32 -33.90 18.21
C PRO A 186 21.06 -33.27 18.82
N LYS A 187 20.10 -32.88 17.96
CA LYS A 187 18.77 -32.47 18.39
C LYS A 187 18.15 -33.69 19.06
N LEU A 188 18.24 -33.76 20.38
CA LEU A 188 17.29 -34.51 21.19
C LEU A 188 15.90 -34.10 20.70
N LYS A 189 15.11 -35.08 20.25
CA LYS A 189 13.72 -34.86 19.84
C LYS A 189 13.02 -34.18 21.02
N GLY A 190 12.74 -32.89 20.88
CA GLY A 190 12.00 -32.13 21.88
C GLY A 190 10.57 -32.64 21.92
N LYS A 191 9.99 -32.68 23.11
CA LYS A 191 8.56 -32.98 23.27
C LYS A 191 7.74 -31.87 22.60
N MET A 192 6.64 -32.23 21.95
CA MET A 192 5.75 -31.35 21.22
C MET A 192 4.44 -31.17 21.96
N ILE A 193 3.86 -29.97 21.88
CA ILE A 193 2.54 -29.67 22.42
C ILE A 193 1.51 -29.96 21.33
N VAL A 194 0.58 -30.85 21.61
CA VAL A 194 -0.53 -31.24 20.73
C VAL A 194 -1.82 -30.76 21.35
N PHE A 195 -2.66 -30.06 20.59
CA PHE A 195 -3.94 -29.58 21.11
C PHE A 195 -4.96 -30.71 21.14
N ASN A 196 -5.71 -30.81 22.22
CA ASN A 196 -6.79 -31.79 22.37
C ASN A 196 -7.99 -31.43 21.47
N ASN A 197 -8.14 -30.13 21.16
CA ASN A 197 -9.16 -29.57 20.27
C ASN A 197 -8.51 -28.87 19.06
N PRO A 198 -9.26 -28.56 17.98
CA PRO A 198 -8.71 -27.83 16.82
C PRO A 198 -8.07 -26.47 17.17
N ARG A 199 -8.47 -25.89 18.31
CA ARG A 199 -7.94 -24.65 18.87
C ARG A 199 -7.85 -24.76 20.40
N ALA A 200 -6.89 -24.07 20.98
CA ALA A 200 -6.70 -23.94 22.43
C ALA A 200 -6.55 -22.45 22.79
N MET A 201 -6.98 -22.04 23.98
CA MET A 201 -6.79 -20.66 24.45
C MET A 201 -5.30 -20.43 24.76
N GLY A 202 -4.71 -19.42 24.12
CA GLY A 202 -3.34 -19.01 24.40
C GLY A 202 -3.30 -17.90 25.45
N TYR A 203 -2.46 -18.08 26.45
CA TYR A 203 -2.19 -17.11 27.51
C TYR A 203 -0.81 -16.50 27.35
N VAL A 204 -0.64 -15.26 27.79
CA VAL A 204 0.64 -14.55 27.84
C VAL A 204 0.94 -14.18 29.28
N LEU A 205 2.17 -14.41 29.71
CA LEU A 205 2.60 -14.00 31.04
C LEU A 205 2.96 -12.51 31.02
N SER A 206 2.32 -11.73 31.90
CA SER A 206 2.58 -10.30 32.09
C SER A 206 3.08 -9.96 33.51
N GLY A 207 3.36 -10.97 34.34
CA GLY A 207 3.72 -10.82 35.76
C GLY A 207 4.42 -12.04 36.34
N ASP A 208 4.13 -12.38 37.60
CA ASP A 208 4.71 -13.54 38.29
C ASP A 208 4.14 -14.86 37.73
N GLU A 209 5.01 -15.78 37.34
CA GLU A 209 4.66 -17.14 36.87
C GLU A 209 3.88 -17.95 37.91
N LYS A 210 3.95 -17.58 39.19
CA LYS A 210 3.26 -18.27 40.28
C LYS A 210 1.84 -17.75 40.56
N SER A 211 1.38 -16.71 39.89
CA SER A 211 0.06 -16.10 40.12
C SER A 211 -0.81 -16.26 38.88
N SER A 212 -1.99 -16.85 39.03
CA SER A 212 -2.96 -17.05 37.94
C SER A 212 -3.35 -15.75 37.24
N THR A 213 -3.47 -14.64 37.98
CA THR A 213 -3.79 -13.32 37.42
C THR A 213 -2.74 -12.77 36.47
N SER A 214 -1.51 -13.31 36.48
CA SER A 214 -0.44 -12.92 35.57
C SER A 214 -0.60 -13.50 34.17
N PHE A 215 -1.47 -14.50 33.98
CA PHE A 215 -1.72 -15.16 32.71
C PHE A 215 -2.90 -14.50 32.00
N ILE A 216 -2.60 -13.58 31.09
CA ILE A 216 -3.61 -12.82 30.37
C ILE A 216 -4.01 -13.58 29.11
N GLU A 217 -5.31 -13.76 28.90
CA GLU A 217 -5.85 -14.35 27.66
C GLU A 217 -5.44 -13.52 26.45
N ARG A 218 -4.83 -14.18 25.46
CA ARG A 218 -4.39 -13.52 24.22
C ARG A 218 -5.39 -13.74 23.10
N ARG A 219 -5.71 -15.01 22.82
CA ARG A 219 -6.62 -15.49 21.77
C ARG A 219 -6.55 -17.01 21.64
N LEU A 220 -7.55 -17.60 20.99
CA LEU A 220 -7.51 -18.98 20.51
C LEU A 220 -6.39 -19.16 19.46
N GLN A 221 -5.44 -20.05 19.74
CA GLN A 221 -4.41 -20.45 18.79
C GLN A 221 -4.90 -21.65 17.98
N LYS A 222 -4.41 -21.79 16.74
CA LYS A 222 -4.65 -23.00 15.93
C LYS A 222 -3.57 -24.03 16.24
N ALA A 223 -3.92 -25.31 16.15
CA ALA A 223 -2.94 -26.39 16.28
C ALA A 223 -1.79 -26.20 15.28
N LYS A 224 -0.57 -26.10 15.80
CA LYS A 224 0.70 -26.01 15.08
C LYS A 224 1.76 -26.82 15.84
N ASN A 225 2.94 -26.96 15.25
CA ASN A 225 4.08 -27.61 15.88
C ASN A 225 4.69 -26.70 16.95
N TYR A 226 4.11 -26.68 18.15
CA TYR A 226 4.65 -25.96 19.30
C TYR A 226 5.61 -26.88 20.08
N GLU A 227 6.85 -26.44 20.30
CA GLU A 227 7.80 -27.18 21.16
C GLU A 227 7.51 -26.93 22.64
N PHE A 228 7.50 -28.00 23.44
CA PHE A 228 7.35 -27.94 24.90
C PHE A 228 8.63 -27.39 25.56
N GLU A 229 8.47 -26.44 26.48
CA GLU A 229 9.56 -25.96 27.34
C GLU A 229 9.45 -26.51 28.76
N LYS A 230 8.37 -26.15 29.46
CA LYS A 230 8.11 -26.53 30.85
C LYS A 230 6.62 -26.43 31.17
N GLU A 231 6.21 -27.13 32.21
CA GLU A 231 4.91 -26.94 32.85
C GLU A 231 5.07 -26.02 34.06
N ILE A 232 4.12 -25.13 34.25
CA ILE A 232 4.05 -24.18 35.37
C ILE A 232 2.78 -24.46 36.14
N GLN A 233 2.89 -24.49 37.46
CA GLN A 233 1.74 -24.52 38.35
C GLN A 233 1.68 -23.22 39.14
N THR A 234 0.53 -22.55 39.11
CA THR A 234 0.27 -21.34 39.90
C THR A 234 -0.06 -21.71 41.34
N LYS A 235 -0.01 -20.73 42.26
CA LYS A 235 -0.40 -20.93 43.66
C LYS A 235 -1.88 -21.27 43.81
N GLU A 236 -2.70 -20.80 42.87
CA GLU A 236 -4.13 -21.09 42.76
C GLU A 236 -4.40 -22.51 42.22
N GLY A 237 -3.36 -23.22 41.80
CA GLY A 237 -3.44 -24.62 41.36
C GLY A 237 -3.68 -24.80 39.86
N GLU A 238 -3.74 -23.72 39.09
CA GLU A 238 -3.83 -23.78 37.63
C GLU A 238 -2.51 -24.24 37.03
N ARG A 239 -2.59 -25.00 35.93
CA ARG A 239 -1.42 -25.56 35.27
C ARG A 239 -1.34 -25.14 33.81
N PHE A 240 -0.19 -24.61 33.45
CA PHE A 240 0.08 -24.06 32.13
C PHE A 240 1.31 -24.71 31.51
N VAL A 241 1.21 -25.03 30.22
CA VAL A 241 2.32 -25.51 29.40
C VAL A 241 2.93 -24.33 28.67
N LYS A 242 4.23 -24.10 28.85
CA LYS A 242 4.99 -23.06 28.16
C LYS A 242 5.50 -23.53 26.80
N VAL A 243 5.29 -22.70 25.79
CA VAL A 243 5.88 -22.86 24.46
C VAL A 243 7.32 -22.37 24.46
N LYS A 244 8.21 -23.19 23.92
CA LYS A 244 9.64 -22.90 23.89
C LYS A 244 9.99 -21.69 23.02
N GLY A 245 10.69 -20.73 23.62
CA GLY A 245 11.16 -19.52 22.93
C GLY A 245 10.07 -18.49 22.65
N GLU A 246 8.85 -18.69 23.15
CA GLU A 246 7.74 -17.74 23.03
C GLU A 246 7.16 -17.42 24.41
N ASN A 247 6.71 -16.18 24.62
CA ASN A 247 5.85 -15.83 25.75
C ASN A 247 4.41 -16.27 25.45
N LEU A 248 4.21 -17.59 25.36
CA LEU A 248 2.94 -18.23 25.04
C LEU A 248 2.75 -19.48 25.90
N TYR A 249 1.57 -19.56 26.50
CA TYR A 249 1.19 -20.61 27.41
C TYR A 249 -0.16 -21.20 27.02
N PHE A 250 -0.36 -22.48 27.30
CA PHE A 250 -1.63 -23.18 27.10
C PHE A 250 -2.06 -23.83 28.40
N SER A 251 -3.36 -23.87 28.70
CA SER A 251 -3.86 -24.67 29.81
C SER A 251 -3.55 -26.16 29.56
N VAL A 252 -3.10 -26.88 30.59
CA VAL A 252 -2.89 -28.34 30.51
C VAL A 252 -4.19 -29.10 30.18
N SER A 253 -5.37 -28.52 30.43
CA SER A 253 -6.66 -29.09 29.99
C SER A 253 -6.78 -29.18 28.46
N ASP A 254 -6.16 -28.24 27.75
CA ASP A 254 -6.40 -28.02 26.33
C ASP A 254 -5.35 -28.69 25.45
N VAL A 255 -4.24 -29.16 26.05
CA VAL A 255 -3.09 -29.69 25.34
C VAL A 255 -2.50 -30.93 26.00
N SER A 256 -1.85 -31.76 25.20
CA SER A 256 -1.05 -32.91 25.63
C SER A 256 0.39 -32.77 25.11
N ILE A 257 1.33 -33.42 25.79
CA ILE A 257 2.75 -33.38 25.45
C ILE A 257 3.16 -34.73 24.86
N GLN A 258 3.70 -34.74 23.64
CA GLN A 258 4.15 -35.94 22.92
C GLN A 258 5.65 -35.95 22.66
#